data_AF-A0A3R6MEF8-F1
#
_entry.id   AF-A0A3R6MEF8-F1
#
_cell.length_a   1.000
_cell.length_b   1.000
_cell.length_c   1.000
_cell.angle_alpha   90.00
_cell.angle_beta   90.00
_cell.angle_gamma   90.00
#
_symmetry.space_group_name_H-M   'P 1'
#
loop_
_entity.id
_entity.type
_entity.pdbx_description
1 polymer ?
#
loop_
_entity_poly.entity_id
_entity_poly.type
_entity_poly.pdbx_seq_one_letter_code
_entity_poly.pdbx_strand_id
1 'polypeptide(L)'
;MEMQLFKNINPQNIPERMNNPFSYEPHPLCIEACRELQDELSQRNDWREEIDRGKMFGVLIVEADNSKIGYLRAYSGQIGGRSDWEGFVPAVFDYLQPDGYFKKHEAEISELNQQIRQIEANETLKKAKSLIDDLQQKRQEVIANYQTKIKEAKEKRDARRQEALSAGKSLSQEEEEAMIKESQFMKAELKRLKKSINEKTAYETLYENYEKDLNRAKKLRKQLSEELQQWLFSKFQMLNAEGETKDLLEIFKDEAVKIPPAGSGECCEPKLLQYAYQHGYKPLQMAMFWWGESPKEEIRHHLQFYPACNGKCKPILHWMLPKTVFETQQTETTIYNKVETLYEDRELAVIYKPEDLLSVPGKDAAQPSVYALMRRKYPETTGPLIVHRLDMATSGLMIIAKTEFAYHRLQKEFLNHRVQKKYVAIVCGKNKESCNRILKEAESRKGYISLPLIADFLDRPRQMVNREQGKEAITEYEVLERIDDTHLRLALYPKTGRTHQLRVHCAHQEGLNAPIIGDPLYGNEPATRLHLHAEEITFEHPMTGKKMTITRKADF
;
A
#
# COMPACT_ATOMS: atom_id res chain seq x y z
N MET A 1 12.58 6.60 34.10
CA MET A 1 12.39 7.97 33.58
C MET A 1 11.25 8.63 34.35
N GLU A 2 11.38 9.86 34.84
CA GLU A 2 10.23 10.58 35.39
C GLU A 2 9.57 11.45 34.31
N MET A 3 8.26 11.71 34.42
CA MET A 3 7.59 12.63 33.50
C MET A 3 8.21 14.04 33.58
N GLN A 4 8.29 14.72 32.45
CA GLN A 4 8.73 16.12 32.42
C GLN A 4 7.54 17.01 32.81
N LEU A 5 7.68 17.74 33.93
CA LEU A 5 6.65 18.66 34.41
C LEU A 5 6.65 19.94 33.59
N PHE A 6 5.47 20.41 33.21
CA PHE A 6 5.33 21.76 32.67
C PHE A 6 5.50 22.79 33.79
N LYS A 7 6.29 23.84 33.52
CA LYS A 7 6.62 24.85 34.54
C LYS A 7 5.49 25.82 34.83
N ASN A 8 4.66 26.14 33.84
CA ASN A 8 3.51 27.07 33.94
C ASN A 8 2.37 26.61 33.01
N ILE A 9 1.32 26.00 33.55
CA ILE A 9 0.13 25.63 32.76
C ILE A 9 -1.05 26.50 33.17
N ASN A 10 -1.74 27.07 32.18
CA ASN A 10 -3.06 27.63 32.41
C ASN A 10 -4.06 26.49 32.63
N PRO A 11 -4.76 26.41 33.79
CA PRO A 11 -5.72 25.34 34.07
C PRO A 11 -6.82 25.18 33.02
N GLN A 12 -7.20 26.26 32.32
CA GLN A 12 -8.20 26.19 31.23
C GLN A 12 -7.69 25.50 29.96
N ASN A 13 -6.37 25.33 29.83
CA ASN A 13 -5.73 24.67 28.69
C ASN A 13 -5.37 23.21 28.99
N ILE A 14 -5.82 22.64 30.12
CA ILE A 14 -5.60 21.23 30.43
C ILE A 14 -6.66 20.42 29.66
N PRO A 15 -6.25 19.50 28.77
CA PRO A 15 -7.20 18.69 28.02
C PRO A 15 -7.94 17.72 28.95
N GLU A 16 -9.27 17.73 28.86
CA GLU A 16 -10.15 16.90 29.71
C GLU A 16 -10.16 15.41 29.31
N ARG A 17 -9.83 15.11 28.05
CA ARG A 17 -9.87 13.76 27.48
C ARG A 17 -8.81 13.52 26.42
N MET A 18 -8.51 12.24 26.21
CA MET A 18 -7.66 11.73 25.13
C MET A 18 -8.17 12.11 23.74
N ASN A 19 -7.27 12.55 22.85
CA ASN A 19 -7.58 12.71 21.43
C ASN A 19 -7.67 11.37 20.72
N ASN A 20 -8.44 11.32 19.63
CA ASN A 20 -8.44 10.16 18.74
C ASN A 20 -7.08 10.09 18.01
N PRO A 21 -6.22 9.10 18.29
CA PRO A 21 -4.86 9.04 17.72
C PRO A 21 -4.85 8.81 16.20
N PHE A 22 -5.99 8.46 15.59
CA PHE A 22 -6.12 8.25 14.14
C PHE A 22 -6.65 9.46 13.39
N SER A 23 -7.14 10.48 14.10
CA SER A 23 -7.74 11.68 13.51
C SER A 23 -7.74 12.79 14.54
N TYR A 24 -6.68 13.60 14.55
CA TYR A 24 -6.57 14.72 15.48
C TYR A 24 -5.79 15.89 14.89
N GLU A 25 -6.09 17.07 15.41
CA GLU A 25 -5.21 18.22 15.39
C GLU A 25 -4.43 18.23 16.73
N PRO A 26 -3.09 18.30 16.73
CA PRO A 26 -2.30 18.27 17.96
C PRO A 26 -2.74 19.38 18.93
N HIS A 27 -3.01 19.01 20.18
CA HIS A 27 -3.35 19.97 21.21
C HIS A 27 -2.19 20.95 21.49
N PRO A 28 -2.43 22.23 21.84
CA PRO A 28 -1.36 23.21 22.08
C PRO A 28 -0.26 22.75 23.04
N LEU A 29 -0.61 22.05 24.13
CA LEU A 29 0.38 21.47 25.05
C LEU A 29 1.25 20.38 24.42
N CYS A 30 0.72 19.59 23.49
CA CYS A 30 1.52 18.64 22.71
C CYS A 30 2.49 19.37 21.78
N ILE A 31 2.03 20.46 21.14
CA ILE A 31 2.88 21.27 20.26
C ILE A 31 4.04 21.88 21.06
N GLU A 32 3.77 22.40 22.26
CA GLU A 32 4.79 22.94 23.16
C GLU A 32 5.84 21.86 23.52
N ALA A 33 5.40 20.71 24.03
CA ALA A 33 6.30 19.60 24.38
C ALA A 33 7.08 19.06 23.16
N CYS A 34 6.45 19.00 21.98
CA CYS A 34 7.13 18.61 20.76
C CYS A 34 8.16 19.64 20.30
N ARG A 35 7.93 20.94 20.46
CA ARG A 35 8.92 21.99 20.14
C ARG A 35 10.15 21.87 21.03
N GLU A 36 9.97 21.67 22.33
CA GLU A 36 11.11 21.44 23.24
C GLU A 36 11.94 20.23 22.81
N LEU A 37 11.27 19.13 22.43
CA LEU A 37 11.94 17.95 21.91
C LEU A 37 12.64 18.21 20.57
N GLN A 38 12.02 18.95 19.65
CA GLN A 38 12.60 19.32 18.36
C GLN A 38 13.86 20.19 18.54
N ASP A 39 13.82 21.15 19.46
CA ASP A 39 14.96 22.00 19.80
C ASP A 39 16.11 21.18 20.38
N GLU A 40 15.84 20.25 21.30
CA GLU A 40 16.85 19.31 21.83
C GLU A 40 17.47 18.47 20.69
N LEU A 41 16.64 17.85 19.86
CA LEU A 41 17.11 17.03 18.72
C LEU A 41 17.94 17.84 17.73
N SER A 42 17.62 19.12 17.53
CA SER A 42 18.37 20.00 16.63
C SER A 42 19.81 20.25 17.09
N GLN A 43 20.05 20.21 18.40
CA GLN A 43 21.34 20.43 19.03
C GLN A 43 22.15 19.15 19.22
N ARG A 44 21.53 17.97 19.04
CA ARG A 44 22.20 16.68 19.17
C ARG A 44 22.97 16.31 17.90
N ASN A 45 24.26 16.03 18.08
CA ASN A 45 25.15 15.54 17.01
C ASN A 45 25.29 14.02 16.98
N ASP A 46 25.08 13.36 18.12
CA ASP A 46 25.33 11.92 18.30
C ASP A 46 24.34 11.01 17.56
N TRP A 47 23.12 11.50 17.30
CA TRP A 47 22.08 10.75 16.59
C TRP A 47 21.93 11.15 15.11
N ARG A 48 22.64 12.19 14.69
CA ARG A 48 22.31 12.96 13.49
C ARG A 48 22.25 12.10 12.23
N GLU A 49 23.26 11.25 12.04
CA GLU A 49 23.36 10.36 10.88
C GLU A 49 22.16 9.41 10.73
N GLU A 50 21.57 8.97 11.85
CA GLU A 50 20.45 8.04 11.84
C GLU A 50 19.11 8.78 11.70
N ILE A 51 18.88 9.80 12.52
CA ILE A 51 17.58 10.49 12.55
C ILE A 51 17.35 11.32 11.29
N ASP A 52 18.40 11.85 10.65
CA ASP A 52 18.28 12.60 9.40
C ASP A 52 17.79 11.72 8.25
N ARG A 53 17.91 10.39 8.34
CA ARG A 53 17.34 9.44 7.35
C ARG A 53 15.85 9.14 7.58
N GLY A 54 15.26 9.66 8.64
CA GLY A 54 13.86 9.43 8.97
C GLY A 54 13.63 8.75 10.32
N LYS A 55 12.89 9.40 11.22
CA LYS A 55 12.47 8.83 12.51
C LYS A 55 11.15 9.41 12.98
N MET A 56 10.29 8.57 13.57
CA MET A 56 9.11 9.07 14.29
C MET A 56 9.49 9.38 15.74
N PHE A 57 9.07 10.54 16.22
CA PHE A 57 9.11 10.95 17.62
C PHE A 57 7.70 11.25 18.10
N GLY A 58 7.46 11.18 19.41
CA GLY A 58 6.16 11.55 19.96
C GLY A 58 6.20 11.89 21.42
N VAL A 59 5.17 12.61 21.86
CA VAL A 59 4.93 12.98 23.25
C VAL A 59 3.55 12.51 23.69
N LEU A 60 3.42 12.20 24.97
CA LEU A 60 2.15 11.93 25.62
C LEU A 60 2.03 12.82 26.85
N ILE A 61 1.05 13.71 26.84
CA ILE A 61 0.65 14.49 28.02
C ILE A 61 -0.03 13.55 28.99
N VAL A 62 0.42 13.59 30.23
CA VAL A 62 -0.05 12.72 31.30
C VAL A 62 -0.39 13.51 32.56
N GLU A 63 -1.34 12.99 33.31
CA GLU A 63 -1.68 13.44 34.66
C GLU A 63 -1.23 12.40 35.68
N ALA A 64 -0.49 12.84 36.70
CA ALA A 64 -0.13 12.04 37.87
C ALA A 64 -0.74 12.64 39.15
N ASP A 65 -1.03 11.79 40.14
CA ASP A 65 -1.55 12.18 41.45
C ASP A 65 -2.80 13.10 41.38
N ASN A 66 -3.63 12.94 40.33
CA ASN A 66 -4.84 13.74 40.06
C ASN A 66 -4.64 15.27 40.05
N SER A 67 -3.43 15.76 39.78
CA SER A 67 -3.13 17.20 39.83
C SER A 67 -1.87 17.63 39.08
N LYS A 68 -0.86 16.76 38.95
CA LYS A 68 0.41 17.10 38.29
C LYS A 68 0.31 16.75 36.82
N ILE A 69 0.47 17.75 35.96
CA ILE A 69 0.49 17.57 34.52
C ILE A 69 1.93 17.62 34.01
N GLY A 70 2.30 16.62 33.23
CA GLY A 70 3.59 16.53 32.57
C GLY A 70 3.48 15.83 31.23
N TYR A 71 4.62 15.47 30.65
CA TYR A 71 4.66 14.67 29.45
C TYR A 71 5.76 13.62 29.46
N LEU A 72 5.49 12.55 28.72
CA LEU A 72 6.44 11.50 28.36
C LEU A 72 6.87 11.73 26.91
N ARG A 73 8.05 11.23 26.53
CA ARG A 73 8.56 11.30 25.15
C ARG A 73 9.12 9.97 24.68
N ALA A 74 8.97 9.69 23.39
CA ALA A 74 9.36 8.44 22.75
C ALA A 74 9.88 8.68 21.33
N TYR A 75 10.58 7.68 20.80
CA TYR A 75 10.94 7.55 19.38
C TYR A 75 10.56 6.15 18.88
N SER A 76 10.32 5.96 17.59
CA SER A 76 9.99 4.64 17.04
C SER A 76 11.22 3.74 16.92
N GLY A 77 11.11 2.46 17.27
CA GLY A 77 12.22 1.50 17.14
C GLY A 77 13.38 1.83 18.09
N GLN A 78 14.59 1.87 17.54
CA GLN A 78 15.86 2.01 18.28
C GLN A 78 16.70 3.14 17.69
N ILE A 79 17.56 3.79 18.47
CA ILE A 79 18.57 4.72 17.96
C ILE A 79 19.94 4.24 18.43
N GLY A 80 20.92 4.13 17.55
CA GLY A 80 22.24 3.58 17.87
C GLY A 80 22.20 2.14 18.40
N GLY A 81 21.21 1.35 17.96
CA GLY A 81 20.97 -0.02 18.44
C GLY A 81 20.43 -0.12 19.87
N ARG A 82 19.98 1.01 20.45
CA ARG A 82 19.47 1.09 21.83
C ARG A 82 18.01 1.57 21.88
N SER A 83 17.31 1.13 22.92
CA SER A 83 15.91 1.48 23.16
C SER A 83 15.65 2.17 24.51
N ASP A 84 16.72 2.47 25.25
CA ASP A 84 16.73 2.87 26.66
C ASP A 84 17.43 4.22 26.90
N TRP A 85 17.46 5.11 25.89
CA TRP A 85 18.10 6.42 26.03
C TRP A 85 17.48 7.26 27.14
N GLU A 86 18.33 7.89 27.96
CA GLU A 86 17.89 8.71 29.08
C GLU A 86 16.93 9.83 28.63
N GLY A 87 15.87 10.03 29.40
CA GLY A 87 14.81 10.98 29.10
C GLY A 87 13.77 10.47 28.10
N PHE A 88 13.89 9.27 27.54
CA PHE A 88 12.85 8.66 26.70
C PHE A 88 12.24 7.43 27.38
N VAL A 89 10.98 7.13 27.05
CA VAL A 89 10.35 5.87 27.50
C VAL A 89 11.12 4.69 26.89
N PRO A 90 11.39 3.63 27.69
CA PRO A 90 12.08 2.44 27.19
C PRO A 90 11.20 1.64 26.21
N ALA A 91 11.80 0.63 25.56
CA ALA A 91 11.01 -0.38 24.85
C ALA A 91 10.04 -1.11 25.80
N VAL A 92 8.88 -1.52 25.28
CA VAL A 92 7.94 -2.40 26.01
C VAL A 92 8.62 -3.71 26.42
N PHE A 93 9.44 -4.25 25.52
CA PHE A 93 10.25 -5.44 25.78
C PHE A 93 11.63 -5.25 25.13
N ASP A 94 12.68 -5.37 25.92
CA ASP A 94 14.04 -5.30 25.43
C ASP A 94 14.53 -6.68 24.98
N TYR A 95 14.47 -6.92 23.67
CA TYR A 95 14.94 -8.14 23.04
C TYR A 95 16.39 -8.06 22.55
N LEU A 96 17.07 -6.91 22.69
CA LEU A 96 18.39 -6.67 22.09
C LEU A 96 19.57 -7.05 22.98
N GLN A 97 19.29 -7.61 24.15
CA GLN A 97 20.31 -8.11 25.05
C GLN A 97 21.29 -9.03 24.29
N PRO A 98 22.62 -8.75 24.29
CA PRO A 98 23.59 -9.45 23.44
C PRO A 98 23.55 -10.99 23.58
N ASP A 99 23.34 -11.48 24.80
CA ASP A 99 23.22 -12.91 25.11
C ASP A 99 21.76 -13.40 25.23
N GLY A 100 20.81 -12.54 24.86
CA GLY A 100 19.38 -12.81 24.92
C GLY A 100 18.91 -13.81 23.86
N TYR A 101 17.71 -14.36 24.08
CA TYR A 101 17.10 -15.34 23.20
C TYR A 101 17.02 -14.83 21.75
N PHE A 102 16.59 -13.59 21.55
CA PHE A 102 16.43 -13.04 20.20
C PHE A 102 17.76 -12.96 19.44
N LYS A 103 18.81 -12.38 20.06
CA LYS A 103 20.11 -12.21 19.41
C LYS A 103 20.79 -13.54 19.05
N LYS A 104 20.61 -14.57 19.88
CA LYS A 104 21.10 -15.93 19.58
C LYS A 104 20.44 -16.52 18.33
N HIS A 105 19.12 -16.50 18.26
CA HIS A 105 18.38 -17.06 17.12
C HIS A 105 18.49 -16.17 15.87
N GLU A 106 18.63 -14.85 16.02
CA GLU A 106 18.95 -13.93 14.91
C GLU A 106 20.32 -14.26 14.28
N ALA A 107 21.31 -14.62 15.11
CA ALA A 107 22.62 -15.06 14.64
C ALA A 107 22.54 -16.38 13.86
N GLU A 108 21.77 -17.37 14.34
CA GLU A 108 21.53 -18.63 13.62
C GLU A 108 20.89 -18.39 12.24
N ILE A 109 19.88 -17.52 12.17
CA ILE A 109 19.24 -17.12 10.91
C ILE A 109 20.24 -16.40 9.99
N SER A 110 21.10 -15.56 10.55
CA SER A 110 22.14 -14.84 9.81
C SER A 110 23.19 -15.78 9.22
N GLU A 111 23.60 -16.80 9.97
CA GLU A 111 24.49 -17.86 9.50
C GLU A 111 23.84 -18.66 8.36
N LEU A 112 22.57 -19.06 8.50
CA LEU A 112 21.83 -19.71 7.42
C LEU A 112 21.73 -18.84 6.16
N ASN A 113 21.52 -17.52 6.30
CA ASN A 113 21.54 -16.62 5.15
C ASN A 113 22.92 -16.61 4.46
N GLN A 114 24.01 -16.67 5.22
CA GLN A 114 25.36 -16.77 4.66
C GLN A 114 25.57 -18.10 3.94
N GLN A 115 25.11 -19.22 4.51
CA GLN A 115 25.16 -20.54 3.87
C GLN A 115 24.36 -20.56 2.57
N ILE A 116 23.14 -20.02 2.57
CA ILE A 116 22.30 -19.91 1.36
C ILE A 116 23.02 -19.10 0.27
N ARG A 117 23.63 -17.95 0.62
CA ARG A 117 24.41 -17.15 -0.34
C ARG A 117 25.62 -17.90 -0.89
N GLN A 118 26.33 -18.65 -0.05
CA GLN A 118 27.47 -19.46 -0.49
C GLN A 118 27.06 -20.58 -1.44
N ILE A 119 25.94 -21.25 -1.14
CA ILE A 119 25.30 -22.25 -1.99
C ILE A 119 24.99 -21.59 -3.33
N GLU A 120 24.19 -20.50 -3.36
CA GLU A 120 23.78 -19.79 -4.58
C GLU A 120 24.94 -19.20 -5.41
N ALA A 121 26.05 -18.83 -4.77
CA ALA A 121 27.23 -18.30 -5.44
C ALA A 121 28.12 -19.38 -6.10
N ASN A 122 27.80 -20.66 -5.97
CA ASN A 122 28.63 -21.74 -6.50
C ASN A 122 28.65 -21.77 -8.04
N GLU A 123 29.77 -21.32 -8.62
CA GLU A 123 29.98 -21.22 -10.07
C GLU A 123 29.93 -22.57 -10.79
N THR A 124 30.39 -23.65 -10.16
CA THR A 124 30.33 -25.00 -10.74
C THR A 124 28.88 -25.41 -10.96
N LEU A 125 27.98 -25.01 -10.07
CA LEU A 125 26.57 -25.38 -10.13
C LEU A 125 25.75 -24.50 -11.05
N LYS A 126 26.10 -23.21 -11.17
CA LYS A 126 25.56 -22.35 -12.24
C LYS A 126 25.88 -22.92 -13.62
N LYS A 127 27.13 -23.38 -13.82
CA LYS A 127 27.55 -24.07 -15.05
C LYS A 127 26.83 -25.40 -15.25
N ALA A 128 26.71 -26.22 -14.20
CA ALA A 128 25.97 -27.48 -14.25
C ALA A 128 24.50 -27.25 -14.66
N LYS A 129 23.85 -26.22 -14.10
CA LYS A 129 22.48 -25.84 -14.47
C LYS A 129 22.36 -25.50 -15.96
N SER A 130 23.23 -24.63 -16.47
CA SER A 130 23.24 -24.25 -17.90
C SER A 130 23.44 -25.48 -18.80
N LEU A 131 24.34 -26.39 -18.42
CA LEU A 131 24.56 -27.63 -19.19
C LEU A 131 23.35 -28.57 -19.14
N ILE A 132 22.65 -28.64 -18.00
CA ILE A 132 21.42 -29.42 -17.86
C ILE A 132 20.32 -28.82 -18.73
N ASP A 133 20.16 -27.50 -18.73
CA ASP A 133 19.16 -26.80 -19.55
C ASP A 133 19.42 -27.04 -21.05
N ASP A 134 20.67 -26.89 -21.51
CA ASP A 134 21.09 -27.22 -22.88
C ASP A 134 20.83 -28.68 -23.24
N LEU A 135 21.13 -29.59 -22.31
CA LEU A 135 20.93 -31.01 -22.49
C LEU A 135 19.43 -31.32 -22.61
N GLN A 136 18.59 -30.76 -21.73
CA GLN A 136 17.13 -30.90 -21.80
C GLN A 136 16.56 -30.36 -23.11
N GLN A 137 17.05 -29.21 -23.60
CA GLN A 137 16.66 -28.67 -24.90
C GLN A 137 17.01 -29.66 -26.03
N LYS A 138 18.24 -30.17 -26.06
CA LYS A 138 18.67 -31.18 -27.05
C LYS A 138 17.80 -32.44 -26.97
N ARG A 139 17.45 -32.91 -25.77
CA ARG A 139 16.53 -34.06 -25.60
C ARG A 139 15.16 -33.78 -26.21
N GLN A 140 14.61 -32.58 -25.99
CA GLN A 140 13.33 -32.16 -26.56
C GLN A 140 13.39 -32.06 -28.09
N GLU A 141 14.45 -31.48 -28.65
CA GLU A 141 14.66 -31.39 -30.10
C GLU A 141 14.73 -32.78 -30.76
N VAL A 142 15.45 -33.73 -30.16
CA VAL A 142 15.52 -35.11 -30.68
C VAL A 142 14.15 -35.79 -30.69
N ILE A 143 13.36 -35.61 -29.61
CA ILE A 143 11.99 -36.13 -29.54
C ILE A 143 11.09 -35.47 -30.59
N ALA A 144 11.16 -34.15 -30.73
CA ALA A 144 10.37 -33.38 -31.69
C ALA A 144 10.69 -33.76 -33.15
N ASN A 145 11.97 -33.93 -33.47
CA ASN A 145 12.43 -34.38 -34.78
C ASN A 145 11.89 -35.79 -35.10
N TYR A 146 11.90 -36.71 -34.14
CA TYR A 146 11.34 -38.05 -34.35
C TYR A 146 9.80 -38.03 -34.47
N GLN A 147 9.12 -37.20 -33.70
CA GLN A 147 7.67 -36.98 -33.84
C GLN A 147 7.30 -36.40 -35.21
N THR A 148 8.13 -35.52 -35.75
CA THR A 148 7.96 -34.97 -37.11
C THR A 148 8.08 -36.08 -38.15
N LYS A 149 9.08 -36.97 -38.05
CA LYS A 149 9.20 -38.14 -38.93
C LYS A 149 7.97 -39.05 -38.86
N ILE A 150 7.41 -39.28 -37.67
CA ILE A 150 6.16 -40.06 -37.52
C ILE A 150 4.99 -39.37 -38.23
N LYS A 151 4.89 -38.05 -38.13
CA LYS A 151 3.86 -37.25 -38.77
C LYS A 151 3.97 -37.34 -40.30
N GLU A 152 5.15 -37.12 -40.86
CA GLU A 152 5.43 -37.25 -42.30
C GLU A 152 5.13 -38.66 -42.82
N ALA A 153 5.54 -39.71 -42.09
CA ALA A 153 5.23 -41.09 -42.46
C ALA A 153 3.72 -41.37 -42.41
N LYS A 154 3.00 -40.80 -41.45
CA LYS A 154 1.53 -40.87 -41.40
C LYS A 154 0.90 -40.18 -42.61
N GLU A 155 1.34 -38.97 -42.95
CA GLU A 155 0.84 -38.21 -44.10
C GLU A 155 1.07 -38.96 -45.41
N LYS A 156 2.25 -39.59 -45.60
CA LYS A 156 2.53 -40.45 -46.76
C LYS A 156 1.57 -41.64 -46.86
N ARG A 157 1.30 -42.32 -45.74
CA ARG A 157 0.33 -43.43 -45.70
C ARG A 157 -1.08 -42.96 -46.01
N ASP A 158 -1.49 -41.82 -45.46
CA ASP A 158 -2.82 -41.25 -45.71
C ASP A 158 -2.98 -40.80 -47.18
N ALA A 159 -1.95 -40.17 -47.76
CA ALA A 159 -1.92 -39.84 -49.18
C ALA A 159 -1.99 -41.09 -50.08
N ARG A 160 -1.24 -42.15 -49.72
CA ARG A 160 -1.26 -43.41 -50.47
C ARG A 160 -2.63 -44.11 -50.42
N ARG A 161 -3.29 -44.08 -49.26
CA ARG A 161 -4.69 -44.56 -49.12
C ARG A 161 -5.64 -43.77 -50.01
N GLN A 162 -5.49 -42.45 -50.05
CA GLN A 162 -6.33 -41.56 -50.83
C GLN A 162 -6.10 -41.73 -52.34
N GLU A 163 -4.85 -41.96 -52.75
CA GLU A 163 -4.47 -42.25 -54.14
C GLU A 163 -5.07 -43.59 -54.61
N ALA A 164 -4.96 -44.65 -53.80
CA ALA A 164 -5.59 -45.94 -54.09
C ALA A 164 -7.12 -45.81 -54.25
N LEU A 165 -7.76 -45.09 -53.31
CA LEU A 165 -9.19 -44.80 -53.33
C LEU A 165 -9.60 -44.04 -54.60
N SER A 166 -8.83 -43.02 -54.98
CA SER A 166 -9.08 -42.19 -56.18
C SER A 166 -8.89 -42.97 -57.49
N ALA A 167 -8.02 -43.99 -57.48
CA ALA A 167 -7.80 -44.89 -58.61
C ALA A 167 -8.83 -46.04 -58.69
N GLY A 168 -9.81 -46.09 -57.80
CA GLY A 168 -10.82 -47.16 -57.73
C GLY A 168 -10.24 -48.53 -57.36
N LYS A 169 -9.07 -48.57 -56.71
CA LYS A 169 -8.38 -49.79 -56.29
C LYS A 169 -8.31 -49.87 -54.76
N SER A 170 -8.42 -51.09 -54.22
CA SER A 170 -8.08 -51.35 -52.82
C SER A 170 -6.56 -51.55 -52.68
N LEU A 171 -6.00 -51.13 -51.55
CA LEU A 171 -4.63 -51.48 -51.18
C LEU A 171 -4.49 -53.01 -51.09
N SER A 172 -3.31 -53.54 -51.44
CA SER A 172 -3.06 -54.97 -51.25
C SER A 172 -2.97 -55.29 -49.75
N GLN A 173 -3.30 -56.53 -49.39
CA GLN A 173 -3.19 -56.98 -48.00
C GLN A 173 -1.74 -56.88 -47.47
N GLU A 174 -0.75 -57.12 -48.33
CA GLU A 174 0.67 -56.92 -48.00
C GLU A 174 1.03 -55.45 -47.76
N GLU A 175 0.50 -54.51 -48.57
CA GLU A 175 0.73 -53.07 -48.38
C GLU A 175 0.13 -52.58 -47.05
N GLU A 176 -1.09 -53.02 -46.71
CA GLU A 176 -1.75 -52.66 -45.45
C GLU A 176 -1.00 -53.18 -44.23
N GLU A 177 -0.58 -54.45 -44.24
CA GLU A 177 0.23 -55.02 -43.16
C GLU A 177 1.58 -54.32 -43.00
N ALA A 178 2.24 -53.96 -44.12
CA ALA A 178 3.48 -53.21 -44.09
C ALA A 178 3.31 -51.82 -43.45
N MET A 179 2.24 -51.09 -43.80
CA MET A 179 1.92 -49.78 -43.20
C MET A 179 1.61 -49.88 -41.69
N ILE A 180 0.91 -50.93 -41.26
CA ILE A 180 0.63 -51.17 -39.83
C ILE A 180 1.92 -51.48 -39.07
N LYS A 181 2.77 -52.37 -39.61
CA LYS A 181 4.08 -52.71 -39.01
C LYS A 181 4.98 -51.49 -38.91
N GLU A 182 5.05 -50.65 -39.94
CA GLU A 182 5.81 -49.39 -39.92
C GLU A 182 5.31 -48.44 -38.81
N SER A 183 4.00 -48.22 -38.70
CA SER A 183 3.43 -47.38 -37.64
C SER A 183 3.74 -47.92 -36.24
N GLN A 184 3.60 -49.23 -36.03
CA GLN A 184 3.89 -49.85 -34.74
C GLN A 184 5.38 -49.75 -34.41
N PHE A 185 6.26 -49.99 -35.38
CA PHE A 185 7.70 -49.88 -35.26
C PHE A 185 8.11 -48.47 -34.82
N MET A 186 7.67 -47.43 -35.53
CA MET A 186 8.05 -46.05 -35.18
C MET A 186 7.53 -45.62 -33.81
N LYS A 187 6.33 -46.07 -33.40
CA LYS A 187 5.81 -45.81 -32.04
C LYS A 187 6.64 -46.51 -30.96
N ALA A 188 7.04 -47.76 -31.20
CA ALA A 188 7.91 -48.51 -30.30
C ALA A 188 9.30 -47.85 -30.19
N GLU A 189 9.82 -47.36 -31.31
CA GLU A 189 11.13 -46.72 -31.37
C GLU A 189 11.13 -45.35 -30.69
N LEU A 190 10.07 -44.55 -30.84
CA LEU A 190 9.89 -43.32 -30.06
C LEU A 190 9.88 -43.61 -28.55
N LYS A 191 9.24 -44.71 -28.12
CA LYS A 191 9.23 -45.12 -26.71
C LYS A 191 10.63 -45.51 -26.21
N ARG A 192 11.41 -46.25 -27.01
CA ARG A 192 12.81 -46.60 -26.70
C ARG A 192 13.70 -45.37 -26.66
N LEU A 193 13.56 -44.48 -27.62
CA LEU A 193 14.28 -43.20 -27.72
C LEU A 193 14.05 -42.37 -26.45
N LYS A 194 12.78 -42.14 -26.09
CA LYS A 194 12.42 -41.44 -24.84
C LYS A 194 13.03 -42.08 -23.61
N LYS A 195 13.08 -43.41 -23.53
CA LYS A 195 13.68 -44.13 -22.41
C LYS A 195 15.20 -43.91 -22.33
N SER A 196 15.92 -44.10 -23.43
CA SER A 196 17.39 -43.97 -23.44
C SER A 196 17.84 -42.54 -23.17
N ILE A 197 17.11 -41.56 -23.70
CA ILE A 197 17.49 -40.15 -23.60
C ILE A 197 17.16 -39.59 -22.20
N ASN A 198 16.13 -40.10 -21.53
CA ASN A 198 15.80 -39.71 -20.15
C ASN A 198 16.70 -40.34 -19.08
N GLU A 199 17.72 -41.12 -19.46
CA GLU A 199 18.69 -41.61 -18.49
C GLU A 199 19.42 -40.44 -17.84
N LYS A 200 19.39 -40.44 -16.51
CA LYS A 200 19.84 -39.33 -15.71
C LYS A 200 21.35 -39.28 -15.69
N THR A 201 21.88 -38.11 -15.98
CA THR A 201 23.33 -37.88 -15.94
C THR A 201 23.83 -37.71 -14.50
N ALA A 202 25.14 -37.88 -14.30
CA ALA A 202 25.78 -37.57 -13.03
C ALA A 202 25.62 -36.09 -12.63
N TYR A 203 25.65 -35.18 -13.63
CA TYR A 203 25.46 -33.74 -13.42
C TYR A 203 24.03 -33.40 -12.97
N GLU A 204 23.01 -34.03 -13.56
CA GLU A 204 21.61 -33.87 -13.12
C GLU A 204 21.42 -34.36 -11.68
N THR A 205 22.02 -35.50 -11.33
CA THR A 205 21.96 -36.03 -9.97
C THR A 205 22.64 -35.11 -8.95
N LEU A 206 23.82 -34.58 -9.29
CA LEU A 206 24.55 -33.62 -8.46
C LEU A 206 23.75 -32.33 -8.24
N TYR A 207 23.21 -31.77 -9.33
CA TYR A 207 22.45 -30.53 -9.29
C TYR A 207 21.15 -30.67 -8.48
N GLU A 208 20.45 -31.79 -8.61
CA GLU A 208 19.25 -32.06 -7.80
C GLU A 208 19.54 -32.19 -6.31
N ASN A 209 20.65 -32.82 -5.91
CA ASN A 209 21.04 -32.90 -4.50
C ASN A 209 21.33 -31.50 -3.95
N TYR A 210 22.03 -30.69 -4.72
CA TYR A 210 22.27 -29.30 -4.36
C TYR A 210 20.98 -28.48 -4.26
N GLU A 211 20.04 -28.63 -5.20
CA GLU A 211 18.75 -27.94 -5.16
C GLU A 211 17.92 -28.36 -3.93
N LYS A 212 17.97 -29.65 -3.55
CA LYS A 212 17.37 -30.13 -2.31
C LYS A 212 17.99 -29.47 -1.08
N ASP A 213 19.31 -29.35 -1.02
CA ASP A 213 20.00 -28.72 0.10
C ASP A 213 19.68 -27.22 0.21
N LEU A 214 19.67 -26.50 -0.93
CA LEU A 214 19.27 -25.10 -1.00
C LEU A 214 17.83 -24.90 -0.53
N ASN A 215 16.90 -25.73 -1.00
CA ASN A 215 15.50 -25.68 -0.60
C ASN A 215 15.30 -26.03 0.87
N ARG A 216 16.06 -27.00 1.40
CA ARG A 216 16.06 -27.34 2.83
C ARG A 216 16.55 -26.16 3.67
N ALA A 217 17.65 -25.52 3.29
CA ALA A 217 18.19 -24.35 3.98
C ALA A 217 17.21 -23.17 3.95
N LYS A 218 16.62 -22.87 2.78
CA LYS A 218 15.59 -21.83 2.63
C LYS A 218 14.35 -22.09 3.49
N LYS A 219 13.87 -23.34 3.53
CA LYS A 219 12.73 -23.75 4.36
C LYS A 219 13.04 -23.60 5.85
N LEU A 220 14.21 -24.07 6.30
CA LEU A 220 14.65 -23.94 7.69
C LEU A 220 14.79 -22.48 8.10
N ARG A 221 15.46 -21.65 7.28
CA ARG A 221 15.60 -20.21 7.51
C ARG A 221 14.25 -19.52 7.65
N LYS A 222 13.28 -19.86 6.79
CA LYS A 222 11.92 -19.32 6.86
C LYS A 222 11.24 -19.73 8.17
N GLN A 223 11.29 -21.01 8.52
CA GLN A 223 10.70 -21.54 9.75
C GLN A 223 11.27 -20.86 10.99
N LEU A 224 12.60 -20.80 11.13
CA LEU A 224 13.25 -20.14 12.29
C LEU A 224 12.90 -18.66 12.37
N SER A 225 12.79 -17.96 11.23
CA SER A 225 12.37 -16.56 11.20
C SER A 225 10.91 -16.38 11.66
N GLU A 226 10.01 -17.29 11.28
CA GLU A 226 8.60 -17.25 11.69
C GLU A 226 8.45 -17.56 13.20
N GLU A 227 9.15 -18.60 13.68
CA GLU A 227 9.18 -18.97 15.10
C GLU A 227 9.75 -17.84 15.98
N LEU A 228 10.85 -17.21 15.54
CA LEU A 228 11.45 -16.09 16.27
C LEU A 228 10.53 -14.87 16.33
N GLN A 229 9.83 -14.55 15.24
CA GLN A 229 8.85 -13.45 15.23
C GLN A 229 7.65 -13.75 16.13
N GLN A 230 7.10 -14.97 16.09
CA GLN A 230 6.02 -15.37 17.00
C GLN A 230 6.45 -15.28 18.45
N TRP A 231 7.65 -15.78 18.77
CA TRP A 231 8.23 -15.64 20.10
C TRP A 231 8.32 -14.16 20.49
N LEU A 232 8.86 -13.30 19.62
CA LEU A 232 9.01 -11.87 19.91
C LEU A 232 7.66 -11.22 20.22
N PHE A 233 6.64 -11.45 19.38
CA PHE A 233 5.31 -10.89 19.57
C PHE A 233 4.64 -11.36 20.87
N SER A 234 4.90 -12.58 21.33
CA SER A 234 4.42 -13.08 22.63
C SER A 234 5.04 -12.35 23.84
N LYS A 235 6.19 -11.68 23.65
CA LYS A 235 6.86 -10.93 24.73
C LYS A 235 6.36 -9.50 24.87
N PHE A 236 5.72 -8.95 23.85
CA PHE A 236 5.13 -7.62 23.90
C PHE A 236 3.78 -7.66 24.61
N GLN A 237 3.82 -7.56 25.93
CA GLN A 237 2.66 -7.54 26.81
C GLN A 237 2.12 -6.11 26.96
N MET A 238 0.91 -5.86 26.44
CA MET A 238 0.31 -4.52 26.34
C MET A 238 -0.84 -4.34 27.32
N LEU A 239 -0.76 -3.30 28.15
CA LEU A 239 -1.81 -2.90 29.10
C LEU A 239 -2.92 -2.09 28.43
N ASN A 240 -4.15 -2.31 28.86
CA ASN A 240 -5.26 -1.39 28.59
C ASN A 240 -5.53 -0.42 29.76
N ALA A 241 -6.47 0.50 29.56
CA ALA A 241 -6.85 1.51 30.53
C ALA A 241 -7.44 0.91 31.83
N GLU A 242 -7.96 -0.31 31.75
CA GLU A 242 -8.53 -1.09 32.85
C GLU A 242 -7.48 -1.92 33.61
N GLY A 243 -6.22 -1.94 33.15
CA GLY A 243 -5.12 -2.70 33.75
C GLY A 243 -5.03 -4.16 33.31
N GLU A 244 -5.82 -4.58 32.32
CA GLU A 244 -5.73 -5.91 31.71
C GLU A 244 -4.56 -5.97 30.72
N THR A 245 -4.01 -7.17 30.50
CA THR A 245 -2.85 -7.37 29.63
C THR A 245 -3.16 -8.38 28.51
N LYS A 246 -2.69 -8.10 27.30
CA LYS A 246 -2.64 -9.04 26.17
C LYS A 246 -1.32 -8.94 25.44
N ASP A 247 -0.90 -10.04 24.83
CA ASP A 247 0.22 -10.00 23.89
C ASP A 247 -0.20 -9.55 22.48
N LEU A 248 0.77 -9.28 21.61
CA LEU A 248 0.48 -8.85 20.24
C LEU A 248 -0.21 -9.93 19.40
N LEU A 249 0.03 -11.23 19.66
CA LEU A 249 -0.63 -12.31 18.93
C LEU A 249 -2.12 -12.34 19.26
N GLU A 250 -2.48 -12.14 20.53
CA GLU A 250 -3.88 -12.04 20.99
C GLU A 250 -4.59 -10.81 20.43
N ILE A 251 -3.92 -9.65 20.43
CA ILE A 251 -4.48 -8.40 19.90
C ILE A 251 -4.79 -8.50 18.40
N PHE A 252 -3.90 -9.13 17.63
CA PHE A 252 -4.05 -9.21 16.16
C PHE A 252 -4.89 -10.39 15.68
N LYS A 253 -5.29 -11.31 16.56
CA LYS A 253 -5.97 -12.57 16.20
C LYS A 253 -7.21 -12.37 15.31
N ASP A 254 -8.00 -11.34 15.60
CA ASP A 254 -9.27 -11.03 14.93
C ASP A 254 -9.15 -9.89 13.91
N GLU A 255 -7.94 -9.38 13.67
CA GLU A 255 -7.67 -8.33 12.70
C GLU A 255 -7.58 -8.87 11.26
N ALA A 256 -7.70 -7.96 10.29
CA ALA A 256 -7.52 -8.31 8.87
C ALA A 256 -6.14 -8.90 8.57
N VAL A 257 -5.12 -8.47 9.32
CA VAL A 257 -3.78 -9.04 9.31
C VAL A 257 -3.60 -9.79 10.63
N LYS A 258 -3.73 -11.12 10.58
CA LYS A 258 -3.76 -11.97 11.79
C LYS A 258 -2.42 -12.09 12.52
N ILE A 259 -1.32 -11.80 11.82
CA ILE A 259 0.04 -11.85 12.35
C ILE A 259 0.54 -10.41 12.42
N PRO A 260 1.01 -9.93 13.59
CA PRO A 260 1.52 -8.57 13.70
C PRO A 260 2.64 -8.31 12.67
N PRO A 261 2.65 -7.15 11.98
CA PRO A 261 3.78 -6.75 11.16
C PRO A 261 5.05 -6.55 12.01
N ALA A 262 6.23 -6.74 11.41
CA ALA A 262 7.50 -6.45 12.06
C ALA A 262 7.55 -4.99 12.60
N GLY A 263 8.07 -4.84 13.82
CA GLY A 263 8.11 -3.57 14.56
C GLY A 263 6.80 -3.18 15.26
N SER A 264 5.78 -4.03 15.24
CA SER A 264 4.58 -3.81 16.07
C SER A 264 4.97 -3.80 17.55
N GLY A 265 4.44 -2.83 18.30
CA GLY A 265 4.82 -2.59 19.70
C GLY A 265 6.05 -1.71 19.92
N GLU A 266 6.81 -1.38 18.87
CA GLU A 266 7.98 -0.49 18.94
C GLU A 266 7.68 0.96 18.51
N CYS A 267 6.44 1.25 18.10
CA CYS A 267 5.97 2.60 17.76
C CYS A 267 5.92 3.52 18.99
N CYS A 268 5.84 4.84 18.77
CA CYS A 268 5.86 5.81 19.88
C CYS A 268 4.63 5.65 20.78
N GLU A 269 3.46 5.54 20.16
CA GLU A 269 2.15 5.56 20.81
C GLU A 269 1.96 4.40 21.78
N PRO A 270 2.20 3.13 21.39
CA PRO A 270 2.08 2.02 22.33
C PRO A 270 3.10 2.12 23.47
N LYS A 271 4.34 2.57 23.20
CA LYS A 271 5.37 2.72 24.24
C LYS A 271 5.01 3.78 25.27
N LEU A 272 4.52 4.93 24.80
CA LEU A 272 4.09 6.02 25.66
C LEU A 272 2.93 5.58 26.57
N LEU A 273 1.91 4.95 26.00
CA LEU A 273 0.75 4.45 26.77
C LEU A 273 1.14 3.33 27.73
N GLN A 274 1.96 2.38 27.28
CA GLN A 274 2.43 1.29 28.12
C GLN A 274 3.17 1.83 29.34
N TYR A 275 4.09 2.77 29.13
CA TYR A 275 4.83 3.39 30.22
C TYR A 275 3.90 4.16 31.17
N ALA A 276 2.95 4.93 30.63
CA ALA A 276 1.97 5.67 31.41
C ALA A 276 1.16 4.75 32.32
N TYR A 277 0.59 3.67 31.77
CA TYR A 277 -0.21 2.72 32.55
C TYR A 277 0.62 1.96 33.60
N GLN A 278 1.85 1.56 33.28
CA GLN A 278 2.75 0.92 34.24
C GLN A 278 3.08 1.82 35.45
N HIS A 279 3.04 3.13 35.28
CA HIS A 279 3.36 4.11 36.31
C HIS A 279 2.10 4.79 36.91
N GLY A 280 0.91 4.30 36.57
CA GLY A 280 -0.36 4.86 37.07
C GLY A 280 -0.67 6.27 36.56
N TYR A 281 -0.04 6.69 35.47
CA TYR A 281 -0.31 7.98 34.84
C TYR A 281 -1.54 7.91 33.95
N LYS A 282 -2.39 8.94 34.02
CA LYS A 282 -3.58 9.07 33.18
C LYS A 282 -3.22 9.77 31.87
N PRO A 283 -3.37 9.11 30.69
CA PRO A 283 -3.13 9.73 29.39
C PRO A 283 -4.16 10.82 29.10
N LEU A 284 -3.70 11.98 28.62
CA LEU A 284 -4.58 13.11 28.28
C LEU A 284 -4.55 13.52 26.80
N GLN A 285 -3.38 13.58 26.16
CA GLN A 285 -3.23 13.93 24.75
C GLN A 285 -1.92 13.39 24.21
N MET A 286 -1.87 12.93 22.97
CA MET A 286 -0.60 12.56 22.31
C MET A 286 -0.43 13.27 20.97
N ALA A 287 0.83 13.49 20.60
CA ALA A 287 1.18 13.92 19.25
C ALA A 287 2.50 13.29 18.81
N MET A 288 2.56 12.93 17.53
CA MET A 288 3.72 12.28 16.91
C MET A 288 4.15 13.12 15.71
N PHE A 289 5.46 13.34 15.56
CA PHE A 289 6.03 14.06 14.44
C PHE A 289 7.19 13.29 13.80
N TRP A 290 7.42 13.57 12.52
CA TRP A 290 8.52 12.98 11.77
C TRP A 290 9.78 13.85 11.79
N TRP A 291 10.94 13.25 11.94
CA TRP A 291 12.24 13.90 11.81
C TRP A 291 13.01 13.29 10.63
N GLY A 292 13.81 14.09 9.91
CA GLY A 292 14.61 13.64 8.77
C GLY A 292 13.87 13.49 7.44
N GLU A 293 14.55 12.82 6.50
CA GLU A 293 14.11 12.52 5.14
C GLU A 293 12.89 11.60 5.10
N SER A 294 12.14 11.66 4.00
CA SER A 294 11.03 10.73 3.75
C SER A 294 11.59 9.35 3.38
N PRO A 295 11.04 8.24 3.94
CA PRO A 295 11.37 6.91 3.46
C PRO A 295 11.03 6.77 1.96
N LYS A 296 11.69 5.86 1.24
CA LYS A 296 11.46 5.66 -0.21
C LYS A 296 10.02 5.23 -0.55
N GLU A 297 9.39 4.48 0.35
CA GLU A 297 8.08 3.85 0.13
C GLU A 297 6.92 4.65 0.75
N GLU A 298 7.21 5.64 1.58
CA GLU A 298 6.22 6.45 2.30
C GLU A 298 6.42 7.94 1.99
N ILE A 299 5.40 8.76 2.27
CA ILE A 299 5.51 10.22 2.18
C ILE A 299 5.46 10.78 3.60
N ARG A 300 6.60 11.26 4.07
CA ARG A 300 6.80 11.94 5.36
C ARG A 300 7.52 13.26 5.15
N HIS A 301 7.17 14.25 5.96
CA HIS A 301 7.72 15.60 5.92
C HIS A 301 8.36 15.90 7.26
N HIS A 302 9.54 16.50 7.21
CA HIS A 302 10.28 16.90 8.40
C HIS A 302 9.45 17.83 9.29
N LEU A 303 9.44 17.56 10.60
CA LEU A 303 8.68 18.23 11.67
C LEU A 303 7.15 18.10 11.59
N GLN A 304 6.62 17.43 10.57
CA GLN A 304 5.18 17.30 10.37
C GLN A 304 4.59 16.29 11.37
N PHE A 305 3.40 16.62 11.88
CA PHE A 305 2.64 15.73 12.76
C PHE A 305 1.87 14.66 11.98
N TYR A 306 1.81 13.46 12.53
CA TYR A 306 1.14 12.31 11.91
C TYR A 306 0.21 11.57 12.89
N PRO A 307 -0.93 11.06 12.39
CA PRO A 307 -1.73 10.10 13.13
C PRO A 307 -1.03 8.75 13.24
N ALA A 308 -1.48 7.96 14.20
CA ALA A 308 -1.01 6.60 14.40
C ALA A 308 -1.30 5.72 13.17
N CYS A 309 -0.32 4.87 12.80
CA CYS A 309 -0.45 4.02 11.62
C CYS A 309 -1.57 2.97 11.77
N ASN A 310 -2.26 2.67 10.67
CA ASN A 310 -3.42 1.79 10.68
C ASN A 310 -3.08 0.30 10.76
N GLY A 311 -1.89 -0.13 10.34
CA GLY A 311 -1.52 -1.54 10.34
C GLY A 311 -0.91 -2.02 11.65
N LYS A 312 0.03 -1.26 12.23
CA LYS A 312 0.75 -1.66 13.45
C LYS A 312 0.09 -1.11 14.71
N CYS A 313 -0.13 0.20 14.76
CA CYS A 313 -0.61 0.86 15.97
C CYS A 313 -2.09 0.62 16.20
N LYS A 314 -2.92 0.62 15.15
CA LYS A 314 -4.37 0.63 15.33
C LYS A 314 -4.95 -0.53 16.13
N PRO A 315 -4.61 -1.80 15.88
CA PRO A 315 -5.08 -2.90 16.73
C PRO A 315 -4.65 -2.73 18.18
N ILE A 316 -3.40 -2.32 18.39
CA ILE A 316 -2.82 -2.13 19.72
C ILE A 316 -3.55 -0.98 20.45
N LEU A 317 -3.73 0.17 19.81
CA LEU A 317 -4.35 1.34 20.43
C LEU A 317 -5.86 1.14 20.69
N HIS A 318 -6.58 0.38 19.86
CA HIS A 318 -7.96 -0.02 20.17
C HIS A 318 -8.05 -0.94 21.39
N TRP A 319 -7.01 -1.75 21.63
CA TRP A 319 -6.89 -2.53 22.86
C TRP A 319 -6.53 -1.63 24.05
N MET A 320 -5.56 -0.73 23.88
CA MET A 320 -5.00 0.07 24.98
C MET A 320 -5.89 1.23 25.45
N LEU A 321 -6.74 1.78 24.58
CA LEU A 321 -7.55 2.98 24.86
C LEU A 321 -9.05 2.66 24.98
N PRO A 322 -9.81 3.39 25.82
CA PRO A 322 -11.25 3.23 25.92
C PRO A 322 -11.97 3.53 24.60
N LYS A 323 -13.09 2.84 24.33
CA LYS A 323 -13.89 3.03 23.10
C LYS A 323 -14.36 4.47 22.89
N THR A 324 -14.64 5.19 23.98
CA THR A 324 -15.07 6.59 23.99
C THR A 324 -14.06 7.54 23.34
N VAL A 325 -12.79 7.16 23.23
CA VAL A 325 -11.75 7.93 22.52
C VAL A 325 -12.00 7.96 21.01
N PHE A 326 -12.67 6.95 20.47
CA PHE A 326 -12.89 6.80 19.02
C PHE A 326 -14.28 7.25 18.55
N GLU A 327 -15.20 7.52 19.48
CA GLU A 327 -16.56 7.95 19.17
C GLU A 327 -16.57 9.43 18.73
N THR A 328 -17.07 9.69 17.52
CA THR A 328 -17.19 11.06 16.97
C THR A 328 -18.59 11.59 17.24
N GLN A 329 -18.73 12.82 17.76
CA GLN A 329 -20.04 13.44 17.96
C GLN A 329 -20.74 13.69 16.60
N GLN A 330 -21.98 13.20 16.51
CA GLN A 330 -22.83 13.17 15.32
C GLN A 330 -22.96 14.52 14.60
N THR A 331 -22.51 14.58 13.35
CA THR A 331 -22.77 15.67 12.37
C THR A 331 -23.56 15.15 11.16
N GLU A 332 -24.42 14.15 11.39
CA GLU A 332 -24.91 13.23 10.35
C GLU A 332 -26.00 13.83 9.42
N THR A 333 -26.76 14.85 9.83
CA THR A 333 -27.91 15.33 9.03
C THR A 333 -27.59 16.54 8.14
N THR A 334 -26.59 17.37 8.50
CA THR A 334 -26.29 18.61 7.78
C THR A 334 -25.48 18.40 6.50
N ILE A 335 -24.67 17.34 6.41
CA ILE A 335 -23.79 17.10 5.26
C ILE A 335 -24.54 16.71 3.99
N TYR A 336 -25.67 16.00 4.10
CA TYR A 336 -26.46 15.59 2.93
C TYR A 336 -27.07 16.78 2.19
N ASN A 337 -27.41 17.86 2.90
CA ASN A 337 -27.98 19.06 2.31
C ASN A 337 -26.97 19.83 1.42
N LYS A 338 -25.67 19.51 1.51
CA LYS A 338 -24.63 20.11 0.66
C LYS A 338 -24.48 19.43 -0.71
N VAL A 339 -25.13 18.29 -0.94
CA VAL A 339 -25.02 17.57 -2.22
C VAL A 339 -26.00 18.16 -3.24
N GLU A 340 -25.47 18.88 -4.23
CA GLU A 340 -26.25 19.51 -5.31
C GLU A 340 -26.37 18.57 -6.52
N THR A 341 -27.52 18.56 -7.20
CA THR A 341 -27.69 17.85 -8.48
C THR A 341 -27.60 18.86 -9.61
N LEU A 342 -26.56 18.76 -10.44
CA LEU A 342 -26.23 19.72 -11.50
C LEU A 342 -26.85 19.35 -12.84
N TYR A 343 -27.07 18.05 -13.06
CA TYR A 343 -27.77 17.52 -14.23
C TYR A 343 -28.53 16.28 -13.82
N GLU A 344 -29.73 16.09 -14.36
CA GLU A 344 -30.53 14.89 -14.14
C GLU A 344 -31.47 14.61 -15.31
N ASP A 345 -31.55 13.35 -15.71
CA ASP A 345 -32.57 12.83 -16.61
C ASP A 345 -33.04 11.44 -16.15
N ARG A 346 -33.68 10.67 -17.03
CA ARG A 346 -34.16 9.33 -16.73
C ARG A 346 -33.03 8.32 -16.49
N GLU A 347 -31.91 8.47 -17.17
CA GLU A 347 -30.81 7.50 -17.23
C GLU A 347 -29.73 7.77 -16.19
N LEU A 348 -29.44 9.04 -15.89
CA LEU A 348 -28.35 9.43 -14.99
C LEU A 348 -28.59 10.76 -14.28
N ALA A 349 -27.76 11.02 -13.28
CA ALA A 349 -27.58 12.33 -12.67
C ALA A 349 -26.08 12.66 -12.57
N VAL A 350 -25.72 13.95 -12.60
CA VAL A 350 -24.39 14.44 -12.24
C VAL A 350 -24.55 15.33 -11.02
N ILE A 351 -23.84 14.99 -9.95
CA ILE A 351 -23.92 15.68 -8.67
C ILE A 351 -22.62 16.43 -8.36
N TYR A 352 -22.72 17.42 -7.48
CA TYR A 352 -21.59 17.95 -6.71
C TYR A 352 -21.46 17.19 -5.40
N LYS A 353 -20.36 16.45 -5.21
CA LYS A 353 -19.99 15.86 -3.93
C LYS A 353 -19.21 16.90 -3.10
N PRO A 354 -19.65 17.28 -1.89
CA PRO A 354 -18.84 18.08 -0.99
C PRO A 354 -17.62 17.28 -0.50
N GLU A 355 -16.62 17.97 0.04
CA GLU A 355 -15.56 17.39 0.84
C GLU A 355 -16.10 16.60 2.05
N ASP A 356 -15.28 15.70 2.58
CA ASP A 356 -15.54 14.83 3.74
C ASP A 356 -16.77 13.91 3.66
N LEU A 357 -17.37 13.76 2.49
CA LEU A 357 -18.42 12.78 2.22
C LEU A 357 -17.86 11.56 1.47
N LEU A 358 -18.09 10.34 1.96
CA LEU A 358 -17.67 9.13 1.24
C LEU A 358 -18.45 8.96 -0.07
N SER A 359 -17.81 8.47 -1.13
CA SER A 359 -18.52 8.10 -2.37
C SER A 359 -19.37 6.82 -2.18
N VAL A 360 -18.83 5.85 -1.44
CA VAL A 360 -19.45 4.55 -1.15
C VAL A 360 -19.30 4.24 0.35
N PRO A 361 -20.15 3.40 0.96
CA PRO A 361 -20.05 3.09 2.38
C PRO A 361 -18.66 2.54 2.75
N GLY A 362 -18.15 2.98 3.91
CA GLY A 362 -16.89 2.50 4.47
C GLY A 362 -17.04 1.14 5.16
N LYS A 363 -16.09 0.81 6.03
CA LYS A 363 -16.23 -0.38 6.92
C LYS A 363 -17.39 -0.22 7.89
N ASP A 364 -17.60 1.00 8.37
CA ASP A 364 -18.77 1.38 9.15
C ASP A 364 -19.88 1.80 8.17
N ALA A 365 -20.94 0.99 8.11
CA ALA A 365 -22.08 1.22 7.24
C ALA A 365 -22.93 2.43 7.67
N ALA A 366 -22.79 2.89 8.92
CA ALA A 366 -23.48 4.08 9.43
C ALA A 366 -22.87 5.38 8.87
N GLN A 367 -21.61 5.35 8.41
CA GLN A 367 -20.96 6.54 7.87
C GLN A 367 -21.70 7.09 6.63
N PRO A 368 -21.98 8.40 6.59
CA PRO A 368 -22.60 9.03 5.43
C PRO A 368 -21.84 8.79 4.13
N SER A 369 -22.57 8.43 3.07
CA SER A 369 -22.01 8.30 1.73
C SER A 369 -22.97 8.78 0.64
N VAL A 370 -22.41 9.16 -0.52
CA VAL A 370 -23.17 9.49 -1.73
C VAL A 370 -24.08 8.33 -2.12
N TYR A 371 -23.58 7.09 -2.08
CA TYR A 371 -24.41 5.92 -2.37
C TYR A 371 -25.67 5.85 -1.50
N ALA A 372 -25.52 5.98 -0.18
CA ALA A 372 -26.65 5.94 0.75
C ALA A 372 -27.65 7.07 0.48
N LEU A 373 -27.16 8.28 0.21
CA LEU A 373 -28.00 9.43 -0.12
C LEU A 373 -28.75 9.23 -1.44
N MET A 374 -28.05 8.83 -2.51
CA MET A 374 -28.64 8.65 -3.84
C MET A 374 -29.64 7.49 -3.86
N ARG A 375 -29.41 6.41 -3.10
CA ARG A 375 -30.40 5.33 -2.93
C ARG A 375 -31.69 5.82 -2.30
N ARG A 376 -31.60 6.69 -1.29
CA ARG A 376 -32.79 7.30 -0.66
C ARG A 376 -33.49 8.28 -1.60
N LYS A 377 -32.71 9.10 -2.32
CA LYS A 377 -33.23 10.11 -3.24
C LYS A 377 -33.92 9.50 -4.48
N TYR A 378 -33.41 8.38 -4.98
CA TYR A 378 -33.91 7.71 -6.18
C TYR A 378 -34.27 6.24 -5.89
N PRO A 379 -35.38 5.97 -5.18
CA PRO A 379 -35.78 4.61 -4.80
C PRO A 379 -36.07 3.72 -6.01
N GLU A 380 -36.52 4.29 -7.13
CA GLU A 380 -36.88 3.58 -8.38
C GLU A 380 -35.68 3.14 -9.24
N THR A 381 -34.46 3.22 -8.72
CA THR A 381 -33.24 2.97 -9.50
C THR A 381 -32.90 1.49 -9.59
N THR A 382 -32.75 0.98 -10.81
CA THR A 382 -32.60 -0.46 -11.08
C THR A 382 -31.14 -0.95 -11.01
N GLY A 383 -30.15 -0.05 -11.11
CA GLY A 383 -28.73 -0.40 -11.14
C GLY A 383 -27.95 -0.07 -9.85
N PRO A 384 -26.63 -0.34 -9.79
CA PRO A 384 -25.78 -0.06 -8.62
C PRO A 384 -25.49 1.42 -8.31
N LEU A 385 -25.98 2.36 -9.12
CA LEU A 385 -25.78 3.82 -9.04
C LEU A 385 -24.34 4.31 -9.31
N ILE A 386 -23.35 3.73 -8.64
CA ILE A 386 -21.99 4.30 -8.56
C ILE A 386 -21.09 3.72 -9.65
N VAL A 387 -20.79 4.51 -10.68
CA VAL A 387 -19.92 4.10 -11.81
C VAL A 387 -18.45 4.47 -11.63
N HIS A 388 -18.17 5.45 -10.76
CA HIS A 388 -16.83 5.90 -10.39
C HIS A 388 -16.88 6.56 -9.00
N ARG A 389 -15.71 6.88 -8.43
CA ARG A 389 -15.60 7.38 -7.05
C ARG A 389 -14.63 8.55 -6.96
N LEU A 390 -14.94 9.46 -6.05
CA LEU A 390 -14.01 10.45 -5.51
C LEU A 390 -13.53 10.02 -4.11
N ASP A 391 -12.34 10.45 -3.71
CA ASP A 391 -11.87 10.26 -2.34
C ASP A 391 -12.78 11.05 -1.37
N MET A 392 -12.80 10.64 -0.10
CA MET A 392 -13.64 11.27 0.94
C MET A 392 -13.41 12.79 1.00
N ALA A 393 -12.16 13.21 1.14
CA ALA A 393 -11.76 14.62 1.21
C ALA A 393 -11.88 15.37 -0.14
N THR A 394 -11.97 14.68 -1.28
CA THR A 394 -12.06 15.33 -2.59
C THR A 394 -13.49 15.77 -2.86
N SER A 395 -13.67 17.02 -3.31
CA SER A 395 -14.97 17.53 -3.75
C SER A 395 -15.12 17.48 -5.28
N GLY A 396 -16.32 17.72 -5.78
CA GLY A 396 -16.57 18.00 -7.20
C GLY A 396 -17.53 17.01 -7.86
N LEU A 397 -17.44 16.94 -9.18
CA LEU A 397 -18.41 16.26 -10.04
C LEU A 397 -18.37 14.74 -9.93
N MET A 398 -19.55 14.13 -9.78
CA MET A 398 -19.71 12.69 -9.75
C MET A 398 -20.97 12.24 -10.52
N ILE A 399 -20.81 11.33 -11.49
CA ILE A 399 -21.92 10.72 -12.25
C ILE A 399 -22.56 9.59 -11.45
N ILE A 400 -23.90 9.58 -11.43
CA ILE A 400 -24.77 8.57 -10.82
C ILE A 400 -25.63 7.95 -11.93
N ALA A 401 -25.56 6.63 -12.11
CA ALA A 401 -26.35 5.91 -13.09
C ALA A 401 -27.69 5.47 -12.49
N LYS A 402 -28.81 6.03 -12.96
CA LYS A 402 -30.15 5.73 -12.44
C LYS A 402 -30.70 4.40 -12.96
N THR A 403 -30.27 3.97 -14.15
CA THR A 403 -30.67 2.70 -14.76
C THR A 403 -29.49 1.73 -14.87
N GLU A 404 -29.78 0.44 -14.86
CA GLU A 404 -28.78 -0.62 -15.11
C GLU A 404 -28.13 -0.49 -16.51
N PHE A 405 -28.91 -0.10 -17.52
CA PHE A 405 -28.41 0.18 -18.86
C PHE A 405 -27.35 1.30 -18.86
N ALA A 406 -27.66 2.43 -18.21
CA ALA A 406 -26.73 3.55 -18.08
C ALA A 406 -25.47 3.14 -17.31
N TYR A 407 -25.63 2.35 -16.24
CA TYR A 407 -24.52 1.86 -15.43
C TYR A 407 -23.50 1.07 -16.27
N HIS A 408 -23.94 0.08 -17.04
CA HIS A 408 -23.03 -0.74 -17.85
C HIS A 408 -22.36 0.05 -18.97
N ARG A 409 -23.09 0.98 -19.61
CA ARG A 409 -22.53 1.86 -20.64
C ARG A 409 -21.45 2.78 -20.06
N LEU A 410 -21.72 3.46 -18.95
CA LEU A 410 -20.77 4.36 -18.29
C LEU A 410 -19.55 3.58 -17.77
N GLN A 411 -19.74 2.40 -17.16
CA GLN A 411 -18.64 1.53 -16.74
C GLN A 411 -17.69 1.20 -17.91
N LYS A 412 -18.25 0.89 -19.08
CA LYS A 412 -17.46 0.63 -20.30
C LYS A 412 -16.67 1.86 -20.75
N GLU A 413 -17.25 3.05 -20.66
CA GLU A 413 -16.57 4.32 -21.00
C GLU A 413 -15.41 4.63 -20.03
N PHE A 414 -15.58 4.36 -18.72
CA PHE A 414 -14.50 4.46 -17.74
C PHE A 414 -13.40 3.42 -17.97
N LEU A 415 -13.77 2.17 -18.25
CA LEU A 415 -12.83 1.07 -18.52
C LEU A 415 -11.98 1.35 -19.77
N ASN A 416 -12.57 1.94 -20.80
CA ASN A 416 -11.89 2.29 -22.05
C ASN A 416 -11.23 3.68 -22.02
N HIS A 417 -11.15 4.33 -20.86
CA HIS A 417 -10.52 5.65 -20.69
C HIS A 417 -11.09 6.77 -21.59
N ARG A 418 -12.38 6.68 -21.95
CA ARG A 418 -13.07 7.67 -22.81
C ARG A 418 -13.66 8.84 -22.03
N VAL A 419 -13.94 8.65 -20.75
CA VAL A 419 -14.38 9.73 -19.85
C VAL A 419 -13.20 10.66 -19.56
N GLN A 420 -13.31 11.92 -19.97
CA GLN A 420 -12.29 12.92 -19.69
C GLN A 420 -12.63 13.62 -18.37
N LYS A 421 -11.65 13.75 -17.50
CA LYS A 421 -11.80 14.37 -16.18
C LYS A 421 -10.75 15.46 -16.04
N LYS A 422 -11.15 16.61 -15.54
CA LYS A 422 -10.25 17.71 -15.14
C LYS A 422 -10.47 18.00 -13.68
N TYR A 423 -9.39 17.98 -12.93
CA TYR A 423 -9.35 18.40 -11.54
C TYR A 423 -8.59 19.70 -11.42
N VAL A 424 -8.95 20.53 -10.46
CA VAL A 424 -8.15 21.68 -10.05
C VAL A 424 -7.57 21.39 -8.67
N ALA A 425 -6.28 21.71 -8.51
CA ALA A 425 -5.59 21.57 -7.23
C ALA A 425 -4.67 22.76 -6.95
N ILE A 426 -4.48 23.06 -5.67
CA ILE A 426 -3.39 23.93 -5.23
C ILE A 426 -2.33 23.07 -4.55
N VAL A 427 -1.09 23.15 -5.02
CA VAL A 427 0.05 22.42 -4.48
C VAL A 427 1.04 23.35 -3.79
N CYS A 428 1.68 22.86 -2.73
CA CYS A 428 2.72 23.55 -1.97
C CYS A 428 4.09 22.88 -2.22
N GLY A 429 5.01 23.59 -2.87
CA GLY A 429 6.41 23.20 -3.01
C GLY A 429 7.21 23.55 -1.75
N LYS A 430 8.24 22.76 -1.44
CA LYS A 430 9.08 22.98 -0.23
C LYS A 430 9.74 24.36 -0.17
N ASN A 431 10.05 24.92 -1.33
CA ASN A 431 10.70 26.21 -1.52
C ASN A 431 10.45 26.72 -2.95
N LYS A 432 10.94 27.93 -3.22
CA LYS A 432 10.85 28.59 -4.53
C LYS A 432 11.44 27.74 -5.67
N GLU A 433 12.56 27.07 -5.41
CA GLU A 433 13.21 26.19 -6.37
C GLU A 433 12.32 25.00 -6.75
N SER A 434 11.55 24.47 -5.81
CA SER A 434 10.61 23.36 -6.04
C SER A 434 9.52 23.75 -7.05
N CYS A 435 8.92 24.94 -6.90
CA CYS A 435 7.94 25.44 -7.86
C CYS A 435 8.58 25.79 -9.21
N ASN A 436 9.78 26.38 -9.21
CA ASN A 436 10.52 26.67 -10.44
C ASN A 436 10.86 25.41 -11.23
N ARG A 437 11.17 24.30 -10.54
CA ARG A 437 11.39 22.99 -11.16
C ARG A 437 10.16 22.52 -11.93
N ILE A 438 8.99 22.55 -11.29
CA ILE A 438 7.71 22.17 -11.92
C ILE A 438 7.44 23.05 -13.15
N LEU A 439 7.63 24.36 -13.04
CA LEU A 439 7.46 25.30 -14.15
C LEU A 439 8.42 25.05 -15.31
N LYS A 440 9.65 24.61 -15.03
CA LYS A 440 10.69 24.33 -16.03
C LYS A 440 10.48 22.98 -16.72
N GLU A 441 10.07 21.96 -15.97
CA GLU A 441 9.76 20.62 -16.49
C GLU A 441 8.47 20.61 -17.33
N ALA A 442 7.57 21.57 -17.08
CA ALA A 442 6.32 21.69 -17.81
C ALA A 442 6.53 22.38 -19.17
N GLU A 443 6.70 21.59 -20.24
CA GLU A 443 6.74 22.08 -21.63
C GLU A 443 5.46 22.83 -21.97
N SER A 444 5.57 24.12 -22.32
CA SER A 444 4.40 25.00 -22.52
C SER A 444 3.40 24.96 -21.36
N ARG A 445 3.90 24.87 -20.12
CA ARG A 445 3.13 24.72 -18.87
C ARG A 445 2.41 23.38 -18.72
N LYS A 446 2.71 22.37 -19.53
CA LYS A 446 2.12 21.02 -19.42
C LYS A 446 3.17 19.96 -19.13
N GLY A 447 2.80 18.94 -18.36
CA GLY A 447 3.69 17.83 -18.04
C GLY A 447 2.94 16.53 -17.77
N TYR A 448 3.70 15.45 -17.58
CA TYR A 448 3.17 14.11 -17.33
C TYR A 448 3.86 13.46 -16.14
N ILE A 449 3.09 12.70 -15.37
CA ILE A 449 3.56 11.90 -14.25
C ILE A 449 3.11 10.46 -14.48
N SER A 450 4.07 9.54 -14.54
CA SER A 450 3.83 8.10 -14.68
C SER A 450 4.53 7.37 -13.54
N LEU A 451 3.77 7.08 -12.49
CA LEU A 451 4.27 6.37 -11.30
C LEU A 451 3.28 5.24 -10.97
N PRO A 452 3.72 3.97 -10.97
CA PRO A 452 2.85 2.84 -10.64
C PRO A 452 2.49 2.83 -9.16
N LEU A 453 1.20 2.62 -8.86
CA LEU A 453 0.64 2.75 -7.51
C LEU A 453 0.08 1.44 -6.99
N ILE A 454 0.26 1.21 -5.69
CA ILE A 454 -0.36 0.12 -4.94
C ILE A 454 -0.86 0.63 -3.58
N ALA A 455 -1.82 -0.09 -2.98
CA ALA A 455 -2.22 0.19 -1.61
C ALA A 455 -1.05 -0.10 -0.67
N ASP A 456 -0.80 0.81 0.27
CA ASP A 456 0.06 0.53 1.40
C ASP A 456 -0.71 -0.39 2.35
N PHE A 457 -0.33 -1.66 2.39
CA PHE A 457 -1.01 -2.66 3.21
C PHE A 457 -0.77 -2.46 4.72
N LEU A 458 0.29 -1.73 5.09
CA LEU A 458 0.66 -1.46 6.48
C LEU A 458 0.09 -0.11 6.97
N ASP A 459 -0.31 0.79 6.08
CA ASP A 459 -0.94 2.06 6.47
C ASP A 459 -2.16 2.46 5.61
N ARG A 460 -3.09 1.51 5.39
CA ARG A 460 -4.36 1.80 4.70
C ARG A 460 -5.12 2.94 5.40
N PRO A 461 -5.68 3.92 4.67
CA PRO A 461 -5.97 3.88 3.24
C PRO A 461 -4.88 4.46 2.34
N ARG A 462 -3.66 4.72 2.85
CA ARG A 462 -2.56 5.23 2.03
C ARG A 462 -2.24 4.30 0.86
N GLN A 463 -1.63 4.93 -0.13
CA GLN A 463 -1.16 4.35 -1.37
C GLN A 463 0.30 4.78 -1.51
N MET A 464 1.11 3.92 -2.08
CA MET A 464 2.54 4.10 -2.26
C MET A 464 2.93 3.86 -3.72
N VAL A 465 4.07 4.43 -4.12
CA VAL A 465 4.68 4.10 -5.42
C VAL A 465 5.40 2.76 -5.28
N ASN A 466 5.15 1.84 -6.20
CA ASN A 466 5.86 0.55 -6.23
C ASN A 466 6.09 0.12 -7.68
N ARG A 467 7.36 0.03 -8.09
CA ARG A 467 7.74 -0.26 -9.49
C ARG A 467 7.58 -1.72 -9.90
N GLU A 468 7.58 -2.64 -8.93
CA GLU A 468 7.53 -4.08 -9.22
C GLU A 468 6.09 -4.61 -9.32
N GLN A 469 5.23 -4.17 -8.41
CA GLN A 469 3.87 -4.69 -8.23
C GLN A 469 2.78 -3.61 -8.37
N GLY A 470 3.17 -2.33 -8.48
CA GLY A 470 2.24 -1.23 -8.64
C GLY A 470 1.51 -1.28 -9.97
N LYS A 471 0.25 -0.86 -9.97
CA LYS A 471 -0.54 -0.71 -11.19
C LYS A 471 -0.18 0.62 -11.85
N GLU A 472 0.01 0.59 -13.16
CA GLU A 472 0.25 1.79 -13.95
C GLU A 472 -0.78 2.89 -13.63
N ALA A 473 -0.25 4.10 -13.39
CA ALA A 473 -1.03 5.29 -13.13
C ALA A 473 -0.39 6.50 -13.83
N ILE A 474 -1.18 7.19 -14.66
CA ILE A 474 -0.75 8.28 -15.53
C ILE A 474 -1.62 9.51 -15.29
N THR A 475 -0.97 10.64 -15.00
CA THR A 475 -1.60 11.95 -14.83
C THR A 475 -0.92 12.95 -15.75
N GLU A 476 -1.69 13.63 -16.57
CA GLU A 476 -1.24 14.84 -17.27
C GLU A 476 -1.59 16.05 -16.41
N TYR A 477 -0.75 17.06 -16.37
CA TYR A 477 -1.00 18.28 -15.62
C TYR A 477 -0.69 19.54 -16.45
N GLU A 478 -1.33 20.64 -16.06
CA GLU A 478 -1.11 21.96 -16.62
C GLU A 478 -1.00 22.99 -15.49
N VAL A 479 0.04 23.81 -15.51
CA VAL A 479 0.21 24.90 -14.56
C VAL A 479 -0.66 26.08 -14.98
N LEU A 480 -1.74 26.33 -14.23
CA LEU A 480 -2.68 27.41 -14.51
C LEU A 480 -2.12 28.74 -14.04
N GLU A 481 -1.62 28.78 -12.81
CA GLU A 481 -1.22 30.00 -12.13
C GLU A 481 -0.14 29.73 -11.08
N ARG A 482 0.75 30.69 -10.90
CA ARG A 482 1.65 30.77 -9.75
C ARG A 482 1.05 31.74 -8.76
N ILE A 483 0.63 31.23 -7.60
CA ILE A 483 -0.05 32.02 -6.56
C ILE A 483 0.99 32.85 -5.81
N ASP A 484 2.09 32.22 -5.39
CA ASP A 484 3.20 32.86 -4.69
C ASP A 484 4.52 32.11 -4.92
N ASP A 485 5.50 32.28 -4.02
CA ASP A 485 6.80 31.64 -4.15
C ASP A 485 6.78 30.12 -3.96
N THR A 486 5.84 29.58 -3.19
CA THR A 486 5.73 28.15 -2.84
C THR A 486 4.45 27.49 -3.36
N HIS A 487 3.49 28.25 -3.91
CA HIS A 487 2.19 27.72 -4.31
C HIS A 487 1.90 27.81 -5.81
N LEU A 488 1.40 26.71 -6.38
CA LEU A 488 0.94 26.63 -7.78
C LEU A 488 -0.50 26.11 -7.84
N ARG A 489 -1.31 26.72 -8.71
CA ARG A 489 -2.62 26.18 -9.10
C ARG A 489 -2.45 25.34 -10.37
N LEU A 490 -2.88 24.09 -10.31
CA LEU A 490 -2.73 23.11 -11.38
C LEU A 490 -4.09 22.62 -11.87
N ALA A 491 -4.22 22.39 -13.18
CA ALA A 491 -5.21 21.48 -13.72
C ALA A 491 -4.59 20.08 -13.86
N LEU A 492 -5.28 19.06 -13.39
CA LEU A 492 -4.86 17.67 -13.41
C LEU A 492 -5.84 16.82 -14.23
N TYR A 493 -5.32 16.05 -15.18
CA TYR A 493 -6.07 15.22 -16.10
C TYR A 493 -5.67 13.74 -15.91
N PRO A 494 -6.28 13.02 -14.95
CA PRO A 494 -5.93 11.62 -14.69
C PRO A 494 -6.41 10.72 -15.83
N LYS A 495 -5.46 10.17 -16.60
CA LYS A 495 -5.74 9.23 -17.70
C LYS A 495 -6.17 7.86 -17.16
N THR A 496 -5.58 7.45 -16.05
CA THR A 496 -6.02 6.31 -15.24
C THR A 496 -6.91 6.75 -14.07
N GLY A 497 -7.34 5.82 -13.21
CA GLY A 497 -8.19 6.10 -12.06
C GLY A 497 -7.81 5.26 -10.85
N ARG A 498 -6.55 5.35 -10.40
CA ARG A 498 -6.11 4.64 -9.19
C ARG A 498 -6.49 5.44 -7.93
N THR A 499 -6.70 4.73 -6.82
CA THR A 499 -6.97 5.35 -5.51
C THR A 499 -5.86 6.36 -5.19
N HIS A 500 -6.24 7.56 -4.71
CA HIS A 500 -5.33 8.65 -4.34
C HIS A 500 -4.31 9.05 -5.44
N GLN A 501 -4.54 8.71 -6.71
CA GLN A 501 -3.54 8.88 -7.77
C GLN A 501 -2.98 10.31 -7.85
N LEU A 502 -3.87 11.30 -7.95
CA LEU A 502 -3.48 12.70 -8.06
C LEU A 502 -2.69 13.18 -6.84
N ARG A 503 -3.12 12.74 -5.65
CA ARG A 503 -2.53 13.11 -4.36
C ARG A 503 -1.11 12.57 -4.23
N VAL A 504 -0.90 11.28 -4.53
CA VAL A 504 0.43 10.66 -4.52
C VAL A 504 1.32 11.24 -5.61
N HIS A 505 0.81 11.43 -6.83
CA HIS A 505 1.59 12.02 -7.93
C HIS A 505 2.07 13.45 -7.63
N CYS A 506 1.26 14.26 -6.94
CA CYS A 506 1.67 15.58 -6.51
C CYS A 506 2.71 15.51 -5.37
N ALA A 507 2.46 14.68 -4.35
CA ALA A 507 3.28 14.65 -3.14
C ALA A 507 4.59 13.86 -3.24
N HIS A 508 4.66 12.83 -4.08
CA HIS A 508 5.82 11.94 -4.17
C HIS A 508 7.04 12.66 -4.76
N GLN A 509 8.24 12.31 -4.28
CA GLN A 509 9.51 12.93 -4.69
C GLN A 509 9.81 12.76 -6.19
N GLU A 510 9.47 11.61 -6.77
CA GLU A 510 9.61 11.33 -8.21
C GLU A 510 8.46 11.92 -9.05
N GLY A 511 7.45 12.51 -8.40
CA GLY A 511 6.36 13.23 -9.05
C GLY A 511 6.61 14.74 -9.01
N LEU A 512 5.61 15.51 -8.59
CA LEU A 512 5.78 16.96 -8.45
C LEU A 512 6.57 17.35 -7.20
N ASN A 513 6.71 16.45 -6.22
CA ASN A 513 7.31 16.75 -4.92
C ASN A 513 6.72 18.04 -4.29
N ALA A 514 5.44 18.27 -4.55
CA ALA A 514 4.65 19.42 -4.12
C ALA A 514 3.26 18.90 -3.74
N PRO A 515 3.06 18.51 -2.46
CA PRO A 515 1.78 17.98 -2.01
C PRO A 515 0.63 18.96 -2.19
N ILE A 516 -0.59 18.43 -2.33
CA ILE A 516 -1.81 19.26 -2.38
C ILE A 516 -2.06 19.84 -0.98
N ILE A 517 -2.38 21.14 -0.93
CA ILE A 517 -2.69 21.83 0.33
C ILE A 517 -3.91 21.18 1.01
N GLY A 518 -3.83 21.02 2.33
CA GLY A 518 -4.89 20.43 3.13
C GLY A 518 -5.07 18.93 2.93
N ASP A 519 -4.11 18.24 2.30
CA ASP A 519 -4.15 16.78 2.19
C ASP A 519 -3.76 16.12 3.53
N PRO A 520 -4.71 15.47 4.23
CA PRO A 520 -4.45 14.91 5.56
C PRO A 520 -3.54 13.68 5.54
N LEU A 521 -3.33 13.08 4.36
CA LEU A 521 -2.48 11.91 4.22
C LEU A 521 -1.10 12.32 3.70
N TYR A 522 -1.05 13.01 2.57
CA TYR A 522 0.20 13.24 1.84
C TYR A 522 0.72 14.67 1.93
N GLY A 523 -0.07 15.58 2.48
CA GLY A 523 0.22 17.00 2.60
C GLY A 523 1.27 17.32 3.66
N ASN A 524 1.87 18.50 3.51
CA ASN A 524 2.77 19.15 4.46
C ASN A 524 2.19 20.46 5.02
N GLU A 525 1.22 21.06 4.33
CA GLU A 525 0.58 22.30 4.73
C GLU A 525 -0.90 22.06 5.09
N PRO A 526 -1.32 22.33 6.34
CA PRO A 526 -2.72 22.18 6.74
C PRO A 526 -3.59 23.28 6.14
N ALA A 527 -4.83 22.94 5.81
CA ALA A 527 -5.87 23.87 5.45
C ALA A 527 -7.22 23.33 5.94
N THR A 528 -8.28 24.14 5.83
CA THR A 528 -9.63 23.75 6.27
C THR A 528 -10.17 22.53 5.51
N ARG A 529 -9.66 22.26 4.31
CA ARG A 529 -10.06 21.13 3.45
C ARG A 529 -8.95 20.80 2.46
N LEU A 530 -9.05 19.63 1.84
CA LEU A 530 -8.23 19.27 0.69
C LEU A 530 -8.55 20.19 -0.50
N HIS A 531 -7.54 20.92 -1.00
CA HIS A 531 -7.60 21.73 -2.22
C HIS A 531 -7.45 20.85 -3.47
N LEU A 532 -8.35 19.87 -3.62
CA LEU A 532 -8.52 19.04 -4.80
C LEU A 532 -10.01 18.97 -5.15
N HIS A 533 -10.34 19.39 -6.36
CA HIS A 533 -11.73 19.51 -6.82
C HIS A 533 -11.88 18.90 -8.22
N ALA A 534 -12.84 17.98 -8.41
CA ALA A 534 -13.23 17.46 -9.71
C ALA A 534 -14.07 18.50 -10.45
N GLU A 535 -13.40 19.43 -11.14
CA GLU A 535 -14.01 20.62 -11.74
C GLU A 535 -14.84 20.31 -13.00
N GLU A 536 -14.37 19.41 -13.86
CA GLU A 536 -15.05 19.11 -15.12
C GLU A 536 -15.03 17.61 -15.44
N ILE A 537 -16.16 17.11 -15.93
CA ILE A 537 -16.28 15.75 -16.46
C ILE A 537 -16.95 15.77 -17.82
N THR A 538 -16.33 15.06 -18.77
CA THR A 538 -16.80 14.96 -20.15
C THR A 538 -17.04 13.50 -20.54
N PHE A 539 -18.31 13.28 -20.90
CA PHE A 539 -19.06 12.06 -21.17
C PHE A 539 -19.54 11.74 -22.57
N GLU A 540 -19.82 10.49 -22.93
CA GLU A 540 -20.92 10.20 -23.88
C GLU A 540 -22.18 9.79 -23.11
N HIS A 541 -23.32 10.43 -23.41
CA HIS A 541 -24.59 10.09 -22.78
C HIS A 541 -25.00 8.64 -23.13
N PRO A 542 -25.31 7.76 -22.15
CA PRO A 542 -25.56 6.33 -22.38
C PRO A 542 -26.65 5.98 -23.39
N MET A 543 -27.76 6.71 -23.37
CA MET A 543 -28.89 6.52 -24.29
C MET A 543 -28.72 7.25 -25.63
N THR A 544 -28.37 8.55 -25.60
CA THR A 544 -28.38 9.39 -26.81
C THR A 544 -27.08 9.38 -27.59
N GLY A 545 -25.97 8.92 -27.01
CA GLY A 545 -24.63 8.98 -27.59
C GLY A 545 -24.07 10.40 -27.74
N LYS A 546 -24.78 11.43 -27.28
CA LYS A 546 -24.30 12.81 -27.36
C LYS A 546 -23.17 13.03 -26.36
N LYS A 547 -22.12 13.73 -26.80
CA LYS A 547 -21.04 14.18 -25.92
C LYS A 547 -21.57 15.25 -24.96
N MET A 548 -21.30 15.08 -23.68
CA MET A 548 -21.73 15.99 -22.61
C MET A 548 -20.53 16.47 -21.80
N THR A 549 -20.51 17.74 -21.44
CA THR A 549 -19.51 18.33 -20.53
C THR A 549 -20.25 19.06 -19.43
N ILE A 550 -19.98 18.69 -18.17
CA ILE A 550 -20.48 19.38 -16.99
C ILE A 550 -19.29 19.98 -16.27
N THR A 551 -19.43 21.23 -15.82
CA THR A 551 -18.38 21.98 -15.13
C THR A 551 -18.93 22.61 -13.86
N ARG A 552 -18.19 22.50 -12.76
CA ARG A 552 -18.40 23.24 -11.51
C ARG A 552 -17.04 23.75 -11.07
N LYS A 553 -16.86 25.08 -11.02
CA LYS A 553 -15.56 25.67 -10.65
C LYS A 553 -15.21 25.37 -9.19
N ALA A 554 -13.92 25.18 -8.94
CA ALA A 554 -13.38 25.11 -7.58
C ALA A 554 -13.66 26.42 -6.81
N ASP A 555 -13.83 26.31 -5.50
CA ASP A 555 -14.07 27.40 -4.55
C ASP A 555 -12.77 28.05 -4.02
N PHE A 556 -11.60 27.55 -4.44
CA PHE A 556 -10.28 27.95 -3.97
C PHE A 556 -9.33 28.41 -5.07
#